data_AF-A0A5N6S8K5-F1
#
_entry.id   AF-A0A5N6S8K5-F1
#
_cell.length_a   1.000
_cell.length_b   1.000
_cell.length_c   1.000
_cell.angle_alpha   90.00
_cell.angle_beta   90.00
_cell.angle_gamma   90.00
#
_symmetry.space_group_name_H-M   'P 1'
#
loop_
_entity.id
_entity.type
_entity.pdbx_description
1 polymer ?
#
loop_
_entity_poly.entity_id
_entity_poly.type
_entity_poly.pdbx_seq_one_letter_code
_entity_poly.pdbx_strand_id
1 'polypeptide(L)'
;MLHILFFAPGGFETRRYRSRLALRPTDTRIQHGRYILTPYTPGETTVTTDDRYYPRTLSISAATRELAFRDQIRTRDGRCVITGRINRQGHVGIWTGYEAAHIFPLALDTIFQSHGFSNLITYNNPPGIKSPQNGILLRNDIHAHWDQYAIAVNPSDGYKIQSFTPETWDYHGKVLHPVCRQRGHQMAVVDALLHWHYEQAVLCNMRGAGEPTFEFDFPPGTDMMGEIRNGPQPAERMEAELFGRLHGLYQAESSPP
;
A
#
# COMPACT_ATOMS: atom_id res chain seq x y z
N MET A 1 -11.66 5.49 -5.58
CA MET A 1 -12.44 5.47 -4.32
C MET A 1 -13.89 5.10 -4.55
N LEU A 2 -14.69 5.92 -5.26
CA LEU A 2 -16.10 5.62 -5.44
C LEU A 2 -16.33 4.24 -6.06
N HIS A 3 -15.65 3.91 -7.16
CA HIS A 3 -15.72 2.59 -7.80
C HIS A 3 -15.16 1.42 -6.96
N ILE A 4 -14.49 1.71 -5.85
CA ILE A 4 -13.98 0.69 -4.92
C ILE A 4 -15.05 0.41 -3.86
N LEU A 5 -15.69 1.45 -3.32
CA LEU A 5 -16.64 1.35 -2.21
C LEU A 5 -18.09 1.16 -2.65
N PHE A 6 -18.46 1.74 -3.79
CA PHE A 6 -19.81 1.78 -4.31
C PHE A 6 -19.82 1.33 -5.77
N PHE A 7 -20.74 0.43 -6.09
CA PHE A 7 -20.91 -0.09 -7.42
C PHE A 7 -22.32 0.19 -7.95
N ALA A 8 -22.34 0.71 -9.17
CA ALA A 8 -23.49 0.75 -10.06
C ALA A 8 -22.93 0.52 -11.47
N PRO A 9 -23.43 -0.48 -12.24
CA PRO A 9 -22.91 -0.79 -13.57
C PRO A 9 -22.82 0.43 -14.51
N GLY A 10 -23.84 1.29 -14.51
CA GLY A 10 -23.86 2.53 -15.28
C GLY A 10 -22.98 3.63 -14.70
N GLY A 11 -22.62 3.55 -13.42
CA GLY A 11 -21.92 4.59 -12.65
C GLY A 11 -22.86 5.54 -11.92
N PHE A 12 -22.31 6.63 -11.39
CA PHE A 12 -23.05 7.60 -10.57
C PHE A 12 -22.92 9.03 -11.09
N GLU A 13 -24.03 9.76 -11.09
CA GLU A 13 -24.02 11.21 -10.97
C GLU A 13 -23.77 11.59 -9.51
N THR A 14 -22.82 12.49 -9.25
CA THR A 14 -22.55 13.00 -7.90
C THR A 14 -23.03 14.44 -7.78
N ARG A 15 -23.72 14.79 -6.70
CA ARG A 15 -24.07 16.20 -6.40
C ARG A 15 -23.92 16.51 -4.92
N ARG A 16 -23.63 17.76 -4.60
CA ARG A 16 -23.60 18.20 -3.19
C ARG A 16 -25.01 18.15 -2.60
N TYR A 17 -25.14 17.72 -1.35
CA TYR A 17 -26.41 17.77 -0.62
C TYR A 17 -26.97 19.20 -0.63
N ARG A 18 -28.27 19.35 -0.91
CA ARG A 18 -28.99 20.61 -1.17
C ARG A 18 -28.59 21.37 -2.46
N SER A 19 -27.64 20.88 -3.25
CA SER A 19 -27.41 21.35 -4.62
C SER A 19 -28.28 20.58 -5.61
N ARG A 20 -28.74 21.29 -6.64
CA ARG A 20 -29.34 20.69 -7.85
C ARG A 20 -28.32 20.50 -8.98
N LEU A 21 -27.12 21.05 -8.83
CA LEU A 21 -26.07 20.96 -9.84
C LEU A 21 -25.25 19.69 -9.61
N ALA A 22 -25.20 18.84 -10.63
CA ALA A 22 -24.29 17.72 -10.72
C ALA A 22 -22.83 18.20 -10.75
N LEU A 23 -21.98 17.54 -9.97
CA LEU A 23 -20.54 17.71 -10.08
C LEU A 23 -20.06 17.10 -11.38
N ARG A 24 -19.32 17.88 -12.15
CA ARG A 24 -18.53 17.38 -13.28
C ARG A 24 -17.16 16.94 -12.78
N PRO A 25 -16.46 16.05 -13.52
CA PRO A 25 -15.06 15.77 -13.28
C PRO A 25 -14.26 17.08 -13.15
N THR A 26 -13.47 17.20 -12.09
CA THR A 26 -12.72 18.41 -11.79
C THR A 26 -11.44 18.08 -11.05
N ASP A 27 -10.36 18.79 -11.36
CA ASP A 27 -9.12 18.78 -10.58
C ASP A 27 -9.18 19.72 -9.38
N THR A 28 -10.27 20.49 -9.24
CA THR A 28 -10.45 21.38 -8.10
C THR A 28 -10.92 20.58 -6.90
N ARG A 29 -10.31 20.82 -5.73
CA ARG A 29 -10.74 20.21 -4.48
C ARG A 29 -12.21 20.55 -4.23
N ILE A 30 -13.04 19.52 -4.16
CA ILE A 30 -14.45 19.68 -3.83
C ILE A 30 -14.60 20.11 -2.36
N GLN A 31 -15.65 20.90 -2.07
CA GLN A 31 -15.89 21.37 -0.71
C GLN A 31 -16.22 20.22 0.23
N HIS A 32 -15.70 20.26 1.45
CA HIS A 32 -16.10 19.29 2.46
C HIS A 32 -17.63 19.35 2.70
N GLY A 33 -18.25 18.18 2.87
CA GLY A 33 -19.67 18.08 3.16
C GLY A 33 -20.32 16.79 2.68
N ARG A 34 -21.65 16.77 2.69
CA ARG A 34 -22.44 15.63 2.24
C ARG A 34 -22.65 15.66 0.74
N TYR A 35 -22.47 14.51 0.10
CA TYR A 35 -22.70 14.29 -1.32
C TYR A 35 -23.72 13.18 -1.52
N ILE A 36 -24.52 13.30 -2.57
CA ILE A 36 -25.50 12.29 -3.00
C ILE A 36 -24.95 11.67 -4.28
N LEU A 37 -24.85 10.34 -4.28
CA LEU A 37 -24.58 9.53 -5.45
C LEU A 37 -25.90 9.00 -5.99
N THR A 38 -26.22 9.31 -7.24
CA THR A 38 -27.41 8.81 -7.93
C THR A 38 -26.95 7.96 -9.11
N PRO A 39 -27.38 6.70 -9.24
CA PRO A 39 -27.10 5.91 -10.44
C PRO A 39 -27.55 6.63 -11.69
N TYR A 40 -26.79 6.51 -12.78
CA TYR A 40 -27.23 7.11 -14.05
C TYR A 40 -28.50 6.45 -14.58
N THR A 41 -28.66 5.15 -14.36
CA THR A 41 -29.84 4.41 -14.80
C THR A 41 -30.89 4.39 -13.69
N PRO A 42 -32.09 4.96 -13.90
CA PRO A 42 -33.16 4.90 -12.90
C PRO A 42 -33.52 3.45 -12.55
N GLY A 43 -33.61 3.16 -11.26
CA GLY A 43 -33.92 1.81 -10.77
C GLY A 43 -32.74 0.84 -10.74
N GLU A 44 -31.53 1.29 -11.12
CA GLU A 44 -30.32 0.48 -11.02
C GLU A 44 -29.95 0.19 -9.56
N THR A 45 -29.60 -1.06 -9.30
CA THR A 45 -29.15 -1.49 -7.97
C THR A 45 -27.82 -0.85 -7.64
N THR A 46 -27.76 -0.25 -6.44
CA THR A 46 -26.51 0.23 -5.86
C THR A 46 -26.03 -0.76 -4.81
N VAL A 47 -24.76 -1.12 -4.88
CA VAL A 47 -24.15 -2.08 -3.96
C VAL A 47 -22.95 -1.41 -3.31
N THR A 48 -22.79 -1.61 -2.00
CA THR A 48 -21.56 -1.30 -1.29
C THR A 48 -20.64 -2.51 -1.33
N THR A 49 -19.34 -2.30 -1.48
CA THR A 49 -18.40 -3.43 -1.50
C THR A 49 -18.39 -4.19 -0.17
N ASP A 50 -18.37 -5.52 -0.26
CA ASP A 50 -18.10 -6.42 0.87
C ASP A 50 -16.63 -6.85 0.93
N ASP A 51 -15.81 -6.38 -0.01
CA ASP A 51 -14.39 -6.72 -0.11
C ASP A 51 -13.64 -6.32 1.14
N ARG A 52 -12.92 -7.29 1.71
CA ARG A 52 -12.03 -7.05 2.84
C ARG A 52 -10.71 -6.49 2.33
N TYR A 53 -10.10 -5.62 3.13
CA TYR A 53 -8.70 -5.31 2.93
C TYR A 53 -7.84 -6.43 3.55
N TYR A 54 -6.62 -6.58 3.09
CA TYR A 54 -5.64 -7.51 3.65
C TYR A 54 -4.73 -6.78 4.64
N PRO A 55 -4.77 -7.10 5.94
CA PRO A 55 -3.85 -6.53 6.92
C PRO A 55 -2.39 -6.76 6.53
N ARG A 56 -1.56 -5.73 6.67
CA ARG A 56 -0.11 -5.87 6.61
C ARG A 56 0.42 -6.24 7.98
N THR A 57 1.17 -7.33 8.08
CA THR A 57 2.13 -7.47 9.18
C THR A 57 3.33 -6.58 8.94
N LEU A 58 3.93 -6.05 10.02
CA LEU A 58 5.26 -5.47 9.93
C LEU A 58 6.16 -6.48 9.23
N SER A 59 6.76 -6.05 8.12
CA SER A 59 7.73 -6.86 7.41
C SER A 59 9.07 -6.83 8.16
N ILE A 60 9.12 -7.38 9.38
CA ILE A 60 10.38 -7.67 10.08
C ILE A 60 10.81 -9.06 9.61
N SER A 61 11.65 -9.12 8.57
CA SER A 61 12.23 -10.38 8.10
C SER A 61 13.75 -10.25 8.00
N ALA A 62 14.47 -10.92 8.90
CA ALA A 62 15.92 -11.07 8.85
C ALA A 62 16.33 -12.09 7.77
N ALA A 63 17.14 -11.67 6.77
CA ALA A 63 18.34 -12.37 6.26
C ALA A 63 18.60 -12.12 4.75
N THR A 64 19.85 -11.71 4.48
CA THR A 64 20.69 -11.83 3.26
C THR A 64 20.10 -11.67 1.84
N ARG A 65 18.93 -12.22 1.48
CA ARG A 65 18.29 -12.03 0.16
C ARG A 65 17.50 -10.72 0.06
N GLU A 66 17.14 -10.14 1.20
CA GLU A 66 16.63 -8.76 1.30
C GLU A 66 17.65 -7.72 0.81
N LEU A 67 18.96 -8.06 0.84
CA LEU A 67 20.03 -7.17 0.39
C LEU A 67 19.89 -6.81 -1.09
N ALA A 68 19.61 -7.78 -1.98
CA ALA A 68 19.50 -7.51 -3.41
C ALA A 68 18.30 -6.60 -3.74
N PHE A 69 17.12 -6.90 -3.18
CA PHE A 69 15.92 -6.06 -3.31
C PHE A 69 16.21 -4.64 -2.83
N ARG A 70 16.74 -4.53 -1.61
CA ARG A 70 17.04 -3.26 -0.94
C ARG A 70 18.06 -2.45 -1.73
N ASP A 71 19.16 -3.06 -2.16
CA ASP A 71 20.25 -2.38 -2.83
C ASP A 71 19.86 -1.95 -4.25
N GLN A 72 19.05 -2.75 -4.95
CA GLN A 72 18.47 -2.37 -6.25
C GLN A 72 17.51 -1.18 -6.12
N ILE A 73 16.61 -1.18 -5.13
CA ILE A 73 15.69 -0.05 -4.88
C ILE A 73 16.45 1.20 -4.49
N ARG A 74 17.44 1.07 -3.60
CA ARG A 74 18.32 2.16 -3.19
C ARG A 74 19.06 2.78 -4.39
N THR A 75 19.60 1.94 -5.26
CA THR A 75 20.28 2.35 -6.49
C THR A 75 19.32 3.03 -7.46
N ARG A 76 18.11 2.47 -7.65
CA ARG A 76 17.09 3.01 -8.55
C ARG A 76 16.57 4.36 -8.08
N ASP A 77 16.21 4.47 -6.80
CA ASP A 77 15.43 5.61 -6.31
C ASP A 77 16.30 6.74 -5.74
N GLY A 78 17.29 6.40 -4.90
CA GLY A 78 18.20 7.36 -4.24
C GLY A 78 17.54 8.45 -3.37
N ARG A 79 16.21 8.41 -3.21
CA ARG A 79 15.39 9.39 -2.49
C ARG A 79 14.12 8.75 -1.99
N CYS A 80 13.49 9.37 -1.00
CA CYS A 80 12.13 8.99 -0.63
C CYS A 80 11.17 9.39 -1.75
N VAL A 81 10.50 8.43 -2.37
CA VAL A 81 9.67 8.68 -3.56
C VAL A 81 8.37 9.43 -3.24
N ILE A 82 7.95 9.46 -1.98
CA ILE A 82 6.77 10.21 -1.50
C ILE A 82 7.09 11.69 -1.29
N THR A 83 8.28 12.01 -0.76
CA THR A 83 8.68 13.40 -0.44
C THR A 83 9.62 14.02 -1.46
N GLY A 84 10.24 13.21 -2.32
CA GLY A 84 11.35 13.60 -3.18
C GLY A 84 12.67 13.85 -2.44
N ARG A 85 12.72 13.69 -1.11
CA ARG A 85 13.92 14.00 -0.30
C ARG A 85 15.07 13.04 -0.63
N ILE A 86 16.08 13.57 -1.30
CA ILE A 86 17.30 12.83 -1.70
C ILE A 86 18.09 12.39 -0.47
N ASN A 87 18.53 11.13 -0.47
CA ASN A 87 19.53 10.67 0.49
C ASN A 87 20.93 11.14 0.03
N ARG A 88 21.40 12.26 0.58
CA ARG A 88 22.71 12.84 0.23
C ARG A 88 23.88 11.92 0.56
N GLN A 89 23.74 11.01 1.51
CA GLN A 89 24.82 10.09 1.91
C GLN A 89 24.71 8.71 1.23
N GLY A 90 23.72 8.50 0.36
CA GLY A 90 23.55 7.23 -0.36
C GLY A 90 24.78 6.85 -1.21
N HIS A 91 25.50 7.84 -1.73
CA HIS A 91 26.72 7.64 -2.52
C HIS A 91 27.90 7.05 -1.73
N VAL A 92 27.91 7.19 -0.40
CA VAL A 92 28.89 6.55 0.51
C VAL A 92 28.29 5.33 1.23
N GLY A 93 27.17 4.81 0.74
CA GLY A 93 26.53 3.61 1.29
C GLY A 93 25.79 3.85 2.61
N ILE A 94 25.62 5.10 3.06
CA ILE A 94 24.87 5.42 4.27
C ILE A 94 23.41 5.64 3.92
N TRP A 95 22.54 4.80 4.50
CA TRP A 95 21.09 4.77 4.24
C TRP A 95 20.25 5.03 5.49
N THR A 96 20.85 5.58 6.54
CA THR A 96 20.16 5.90 7.79
C THR A 96 18.91 6.75 7.53
N GLY A 97 17.76 6.29 8.04
CA GLY A 97 16.46 6.95 7.85
C GLY A 97 15.78 6.67 6.50
N TYR A 98 16.33 5.76 5.68
CA TYR A 98 15.75 5.34 4.40
C TYR A 98 15.62 3.82 4.29
N GLU A 99 14.43 3.38 3.90
CA GLU A 99 14.05 1.97 3.88
C GLU A 99 13.39 1.60 2.56
N ALA A 100 13.70 0.41 2.07
CA ALA A 100 13.05 -0.16 0.90
C ALA A 100 11.75 -0.83 1.36
N ALA A 101 10.62 -0.31 0.88
CA ALA A 101 9.30 -0.78 1.21
C ALA A 101 8.75 -1.62 0.06
N HIS A 102 8.14 -2.77 0.37
CA HIS A 102 7.36 -3.50 -0.62
C HIS A 102 6.02 -2.78 -0.86
N ILE A 103 5.50 -2.80 -2.09
CA ILE A 103 4.17 -2.28 -2.43
C ILE A 103 3.10 -3.33 -2.14
N PHE A 104 3.33 -4.56 -2.59
CA PHE A 104 2.59 -5.76 -2.22
C PHE A 104 3.36 -6.47 -1.08
N PRO A 105 2.78 -6.63 0.11
CA PRO A 105 3.53 -7.13 1.27
C PRO A 105 3.90 -8.61 1.13
N LEU A 106 5.10 -8.96 1.61
CA LEU A 106 5.66 -10.32 1.51
C LEU A 106 4.73 -11.41 2.09
N ALA A 107 4.02 -11.10 3.17
CA ALA A 107 3.09 -12.02 3.82
C ALA A 107 1.92 -12.46 2.91
N LEU A 108 1.67 -11.74 1.81
CA LEU A 108 0.59 -12.01 0.87
C LEU A 108 1.10 -12.61 -0.45
N ASP A 109 2.27 -13.27 -0.46
CA ASP A 109 2.83 -13.90 -1.66
C ASP A 109 1.88 -14.91 -2.31
N THR A 110 1.09 -15.66 -1.52
CA THR A 110 0.06 -16.55 -2.06
C THR A 110 -0.99 -15.81 -2.88
N ILE A 111 -1.44 -14.63 -2.42
CA ILE A 111 -2.41 -13.79 -3.14
C ILE A 111 -1.75 -13.17 -4.37
N PHE A 112 -0.51 -12.69 -4.22
CA PHE A 112 0.30 -12.15 -5.31
C PHE A 112 0.40 -13.16 -6.48
N GLN A 113 0.63 -14.43 -6.17
CA GLN A 113 0.68 -15.49 -7.18
C GLN A 113 -0.70 -15.88 -7.70
N SER A 114 -1.67 -16.16 -6.83
CA SER A 114 -2.98 -16.70 -7.23
C SER A 114 -3.81 -15.71 -8.04
N HIS A 115 -3.65 -14.40 -7.79
CA HIS A 115 -4.32 -13.34 -8.55
C HIS A 115 -3.53 -12.92 -9.80
N GLY A 116 -2.41 -13.59 -10.09
CA GLY A 116 -1.64 -13.40 -11.32
C GLY A 116 -0.73 -12.18 -11.34
N PHE A 117 -0.50 -11.50 -10.20
CA PHE A 117 0.44 -10.37 -10.14
C PHE A 117 1.88 -10.78 -10.43
N SER A 118 2.24 -12.03 -10.11
CA SER A 118 3.54 -12.61 -10.48
C SER A 118 3.80 -12.57 -11.99
N ASN A 119 2.77 -12.69 -12.82
CA ASN A 119 2.88 -12.68 -14.28
C ASN A 119 3.18 -11.28 -14.83
N LEU A 120 3.00 -10.23 -14.01
CA LEU A 120 3.28 -8.85 -14.38
C LEU A 120 4.74 -8.44 -14.10
N ILE A 121 5.49 -9.28 -13.38
CA ILE A 121 6.91 -9.05 -13.09
C ILE A 121 7.74 -9.41 -14.32
N THR A 122 8.45 -8.42 -14.85
CA THR A 122 9.34 -8.56 -16.01
C THR A 122 10.81 -8.59 -15.64
N TYR A 123 11.17 -8.03 -14.48
CA TYR A 123 12.50 -8.11 -13.88
C TYR A 123 12.43 -8.95 -12.60
N ASN A 124 12.83 -10.21 -12.72
CA ASN A 124 12.57 -11.24 -11.72
C ASN A 124 13.82 -11.62 -10.89
N ASN A 125 14.64 -10.62 -10.53
CA ASN A 125 15.85 -10.83 -9.73
C ASN A 125 15.99 -9.76 -8.63
N PRO A 126 15.62 -10.03 -7.36
CA PRO A 126 15.15 -11.32 -6.86
C PRO A 126 13.74 -11.69 -7.36
N PRO A 127 13.36 -12.97 -7.29
CA PRO A 127 12.15 -13.46 -7.95
C PRO A 127 10.85 -13.12 -7.21
N GLY A 128 9.76 -13.09 -7.98
CA GLY A 128 8.38 -12.99 -7.53
C GLY A 128 8.12 -11.69 -6.78
N ILE A 129 7.46 -11.82 -5.64
CA ILE A 129 7.10 -10.69 -4.77
C ILE A 129 8.30 -9.88 -4.27
N LYS A 130 9.51 -10.44 -4.34
CA LYS A 130 10.77 -9.77 -3.95
C LYS A 130 11.37 -8.97 -5.10
N SER A 131 10.76 -8.94 -6.28
CA SER A 131 11.24 -8.11 -7.38
C SER A 131 11.31 -6.63 -6.97
N PRO A 132 12.34 -5.87 -7.40
CA PRO A 132 12.39 -4.42 -7.18
C PRO A 132 11.20 -3.68 -7.83
N GLN A 133 10.53 -4.30 -8.81
CA GLN A 133 9.30 -3.76 -9.39
C GLN A 133 8.13 -3.71 -8.39
N ASN A 134 8.23 -4.48 -7.31
CA ASN A 134 7.32 -4.48 -6.16
C ASN A 134 7.83 -3.63 -4.99
N GLY A 135 8.77 -2.71 -5.19
CA GLY A 135 9.22 -1.89 -4.07
C GLY A 135 9.59 -0.46 -4.42
N ILE A 136 9.68 0.36 -3.39
CA ILE A 136 9.94 1.80 -3.43
C ILE A 136 10.82 2.20 -2.25
N LEU A 137 11.64 3.24 -2.42
CA LEU A 137 12.42 3.79 -1.32
C LEU A 137 11.62 4.87 -0.56
N LEU A 138 11.49 4.70 0.75
CA LEU A 138 10.80 5.61 1.65
C LEU A 138 11.74 6.14 2.72
N ARG A 139 11.36 7.25 3.36
CA ARG A 139 11.90 7.57 4.69
C ARG A 139 11.25 6.62 5.69
N ASN A 140 11.97 6.24 6.74
CA ASN A 140 11.47 5.33 7.76
C ASN A 140 10.15 5.79 8.42
N ASP A 141 10.01 7.09 8.71
CA ASP A 141 8.78 7.69 9.25
C ASP A 141 7.58 7.54 8.30
N ILE A 142 7.83 7.54 6.99
CA ILE A 142 6.78 7.37 5.96
C ILE A 142 6.51 5.89 5.67
N HIS A 143 7.51 5.02 5.86
CA HIS A 143 7.37 3.58 5.69
C HIS A 143 6.33 3.01 6.65
N ALA A 144 6.33 3.46 7.91
CA ALA A 144 5.30 3.08 8.88
C ALA A 144 3.87 3.44 8.40
N HIS A 145 3.69 4.66 7.89
CA HIS A 145 2.41 5.09 7.32
C HIS A 145 2.00 4.31 6.06
N TRP A 146 2.98 3.92 5.24
CA TRP A 146 2.75 3.10 4.06
C TRP A 146 2.26 1.69 4.41
N ASP A 147 2.86 1.09 5.44
CA ASP A 147 2.51 -0.26 5.91
C ASP A 147 1.13 -0.29 6.58
N GLN A 148 0.74 0.80 7.25
CA GLN A 148 -0.57 0.93 7.89
C GLN A 148 -1.67 1.42 6.95
N TYR A 149 -1.39 1.52 5.64
CA TYR A 149 -2.32 2.08 4.66
C TYR A 149 -2.80 3.52 4.96
N ALA A 150 -2.05 4.28 5.76
CA ALA A 150 -2.37 5.68 6.05
C ALA A 150 -2.14 6.60 4.84
N ILE A 151 -1.29 6.15 3.91
CA ILE A 151 -1.08 6.75 2.59
C ILE A 151 -1.11 5.69 1.49
N ALA A 152 -1.47 6.10 0.29
CA ALA A 152 -1.32 5.29 -0.92
C ALA A 152 -1.10 6.17 -2.15
N VAL A 153 -0.75 5.56 -3.29
CA VAL A 153 -0.56 6.26 -4.57
C VAL A 153 -1.58 5.77 -5.57
N ASN A 154 -2.33 6.68 -6.20
CA ASN A 154 -3.29 6.33 -7.24
C ASN A 154 -2.66 6.46 -8.64
N PRO A 155 -2.23 5.36 -9.29
CA PRO A 155 -1.63 5.42 -10.63
C PRO A 155 -2.60 5.93 -11.70
N SER A 156 -3.92 5.77 -11.49
CA SER A 156 -4.97 6.21 -12.42
C SER A 156 -5.32 7.70 -12.31
N ASP A 157 -4.80 8.40 -11.29
CA ASP A 157 -4.99 9.84 -11.08
C ASP A 157 -3.63 10.55 -11.02
N GLY A 158 -2.83 10.35 -12.06
CA GLY A 158 -1.54 11.04 -12.22
C GLY A 158 -0.51 10.70 -11.14
N TYR A 159 -0.63 9.53 -10.50
CA TYR A 159 0.21 9.11 -9.37
C TYR A 159 0.13 10.04 -8.16
N LYS A 160 -1.04 10.68 -7.94
CA LYS A 160 -1.29 11.47 -6.75
C LYS A 160 -1.28 10.59 -5.50
N ILE A 161 -0.66 11.12 -4.45
CA ILE A 161 -0.61 10.54 -3.12
C ILE A 161 -1.92 10.86 -2.41
N GLN A 162 -2.61 9.82 -1.98
CA GLN A 162 -3.77 9.91 -1.14
C GLN A 162 -3.35 9.72 0.31
N SER A 163 -3.83 10.58 1.19
CA SER A 163 -3.71 10.42 2.64
C SER A 163 -5.08 10.09 3.21
N PHE A 164 -5.10 9.23 4.22
CA PHE A 164 -6.30 8.78 4.90
C PHE A 164 -6.33 9.18 6.38
N THR A 165 -5.20 9.60 6.95
CA THR A 165 -5.08 9.98 8.36
C THR A 165 -4.55 11.41 8.53
N PRO A 166 -4.87 12.13 9.62
CA PRO A 166 -4.38 13.48 9.88
C PRO A 166 -2.86 13.64 9.83
N GLU A 167 -2.12 12.66 10.32
CA GLU A 167 -0.66 12.63 10.42
C GLU A 167 0.02 12.64 9.04
N THR A 168 -0.73 12.31 7.99
CA THR A 168 -0.21 12.16 6.63
C THR A 168 -0.75 13.20 5.65
N TRP A 169 -1.55 14.17 6.12
CA TRP A 169 -2.16 15.21 5.27
C TRP A 169 -1.14 16.05 4.50
N ASP A 170 0.05 16.27 5.06
CA ASP A 170 1.14 16.97 4.39
C ASP A 170 1.61 16.27 3.11
N TYR A 171 1.29 15.00 2.93
CA TYR A 171 1.61 14.23 1.72
C TYR A 171 0.47 14.22 0.71
N HIS A 172 -0.75 14.58 1.11
CA HIS A 172 -1.92 14.51 0.24
C HIS A 172 -1.78 15.39 -1.01
N GLY A 173 -2.12 14.84 -2.17
CA GLY A 173 -2.09 15.56 -3.46
C GLY A 173 -0.68 15.76 -4.04
N LYS A 174 0.39 15.44 -3.30
CA LYS A 174 1.73 15.33 -3.88
C LYS A 174 1.76 14.20 -4.91
N VAL A 175 2.75 14.20 -5.79
CA VAL A 175 2.88 13.20 -6.85
C VAL A 175 4.04 12.27 -6.52
N LEU A 176 3.83 10.95 -6.65
CA LEU A 176 4.89 9.95 -6.54
C LEU A 176 6.04 10.30 -7.48
N HIS A 177 7.24 10.46 -6.92
CA HIS A 177 8.41 10.88 -7.66
C HIS A 177 8.69 9.91 -8.82
N PRO A 178 8.90 10.39 -10.06
CA PRO A 178 8.96 9.53 -11.25
C PRO A 178 10.18 8.58 -11.30
N VAL A 179 11.10 8.67 -10.33
CA VAL A 179 12.38 7.95 -10.36
C VAL A 179 12.19 6.44 -10.24
N CYS A 180 11.20 6.00 -9.46
CA CYS A 180 10.88 4.59 -9.31
C CYS A 180 10.07 4.01 -10.49
N ARG A 181 9.60 4.85 -11.41
CA ARG A 181 8.66 4.50 -12.49
C ARG A 181 9.07 5.09 -13.84
N GLN A 182 10.38 5.21 -14.07
CA GLN A 182 10.88 5.73 -15.35
C GLN A 182 10.51 4.77 -16.49
N ARG A 183 9.90 5.32 -17.54
CA ARG A 183 9.48 4.53 -18.71
C ARG A 183 10.69 3.85 -19.34
N GLY A 184 10.58 2.54 -19.58
CA GLY A 184 11.65 1.73 -20.18
C GLY A 184 12.72 1.25 -19.20
N HIS A 185 12.69 1.68 -17.93
CA HIS A 185 13.59 1.15 -16.92
C HIS A 185 13.11 -0.24 -16.48
N GLN A 186 13.97 -1.27 -16.60
CA GLN A 186 13.60 -2.67 -16.33
C GLN A 186 13.06 -2.90 -14.90
N MET A 187 13.58 -2.17 -13.91
CA MET A 187 13.13 -2.25 -12.52
C MET A 187 12.04 -1.22 -12.17
N ALA A 188 11.39 -0.59 -13.16
CA ALA A 188 10.29 0.34 -12.89
C ALA A 188 9.17 -0.35 -12.12
N VAL A 189 8.58 0.36 -11.17
CA VAL A 189 7.42 -0.08 -10.40
C VAL A 189 6.28 -0.47 -11.35
N VAL A 190 5.61 -1.58 -11.02
CA VAL A 190 4.43 -2.04 -11.76
C VAL A 190 3.17 -1.33 -11.23
N ASP A 191 2.48 -0.61 -12.12
CA ASP A 191 1.29 0.19 -11.77
C ASP A 191 0.17 -0.65 -11.17
N ALA A 192 0.00 -1.91 -11.59
CA ALA A 192 -0.99 -2.81 -11.02
C ALA A 192 -0.77 -3.07 -9.52
N LEU A 193 0.49 -3.07 -9.05
CA LEU A 193 0.82 -3.24 -7.64
C LEU A 193 0.49 -1.97 -6.84
N LEU A 194 0.76 -0.79 -7.41
CA LEU A 194 0.35 0.49 -6.81
C LEU A 194 -1.18 0.59 -6.74
N HIS A 195 -1.87 0.19 -7.79
CA HIS A 195 -3.33 0.17 -7.83
C HIS A 195 -3.90 -0.74 -6.75
N TRP A 196 -3.36 -1.96 -6.62
CA TRP A 196 -3.79 -2.88 -5.56
C TRP A 196 -3.56 -2.29 -4.17
N HIS A 197 -2.38 -1.73 -3.88
CA HIS A 197 -2.10 -1.10 -2.57
C HIS A 197 -3.06 0.07 -2.29
N TYR A 198 -3.38 0.87 -3.30
CA TYR A 198 -4.37 1.94 -3.21
C TYR A 198 -5.77 1.43 -2.90
N GLU A 199 -6.21 0.33 -3.52
CA GLU A 199 -7.48 -0.31 -3.19
C GLU A 199 -7.52 -0.79 -1.73
N GLN A 200 -6.44 -1.44 -1.27
CA GLN A 200 -6.33 -1.85 0.13
C GLN A 200 -6.44 -0.67 1.09
N ALA A 201 -5.80 0.46 0.77
CA ALA A 201 -5.87 1.63 1.61
C ALA A 201 -7.25 2.28 1.63
N VAL A 202 -7.96 2.30 0.50
CA VAL A 202 -9.34 2.76 0.44
C VAL A 202 -10.25 1.84 1.27
N LEU A 203 -10.11 0.52 1.12
CA LEU A 203 -10.93 -0.45 1.87
C LEU A 203 -10.66 -0.36 3.38
N CYS A 204 -9.40 -0.29 3.80
CA CYS A 204 -9.01 -0.18 5.20
C CYS A 204 -9.60 1.07 5.89
N ASN A 205 -9.53 2.23 5.23
CA ASN A 205 -9.86 3.50 5.86
C ASN A 205 -11.31 3.98 5.63
N MET A 206 -11.98 3.50 4.58
CA MET A 206 -13.26 4.07 4.15
C MET A 206 -14.42 3.07 4.18
N ARG A 207 -14.16 1.78 4.40
CA ARG A 207 -15.22 0.78 4.59
C ARG A 207 -15.73 0.84 6.03
N GLY A 208 -17.05 0.75 6.21
CA GLY A 208 -17.67 0.73 7.54
C GLY A 208 -17.38 2.01 8.34
N ALA A 209 -16.95 1.86 9.59
CA ALA A 209 -16.56 2.97 10.46
C ALA A 209 -15.08 3.40 10.30
N GLY A 210 -14.36 2.83 9.32
CA GLY A 210 -12.91 2.73 9.35
C GLY A 210 -12.49 1.58 10.27
N GLU A 211 -11.67 0.66 9.79
CA GLU A 211 -11.22 -0.48 10.60
C GLU A 211 -10.08 -0.07 11.55
N PRO A 212 -9.93 -0.69 12.74
CA PRO A 212 -8.90 -0.33 13.70
C PRO A 212 -7.50 -0.43 13.07
N THR A 213 -6.70 0.63 13.18
CA THR A 213 -5.28 0.60 12.83
C THR A 213 -4.49 -0.17 13.90
N PHE A 214 -3.53 -1.00 13.48
CA PHE A 214 -2.72 -1.80 14.41
C PHE A 214 -1.45 -1.07 14.83
N GLU A 215 -1.19 -1.07 16.14
CA GLU A 215 0.12 -0.76 16.70
C GLU A 215 0.94 -2.06 16.79
N PHE A 216 2.22 -1.98 16.44
CA PHE A 216 3.14 -3.13 16.40
C PHE A 216 4.35 -2.95 17.32
N ASP A 217 4.33 -1.91 18.15
CA ASP A 217 5.35 -1.71 19.18
C ASP A 217 5.01 -2.62 20.37
N PHE A 218 5.49 -3.86 20.32
CA PHE A 218 5.40 -4.78 21.45
C PHE A 218 6.61 -4.54 22.36
N PRO A 219 6.43 -4.05 23.60
CA PRO A 219 7.56 -3.80 24.49
C PRO A 219 8.38 -5.08 24.71
N PRO A 220 9.72 -5.01 24.75
CA PRO A 220 10.55 -6.18 25.00
C PRO A 220 10.15 -6.88 26.30
N GLY A 221 9.75 -8.16 26.21
CA GLY A 221 9.34 -8.98 27.35
C GLY A 221 7.83 -9.09 27.57
N THR A 222 6.99 -8.53 26.71
CA THR A 222 5.53 -8.77 26.78
C THR A 222 5.12 -10.07 26.09
N ASP A 223 3.99 -10.64 26.55
CA ASP A 223 3.35 -11.78 25.89
C ASP A 223 2.69 -11.30 24.59
N MET A 224 3.48 -11.24 23.53
CA MET A 224 3.04 -10.82 22.20
C MET A 224 1.82 -11.62 21.70
N MET A 225 1.69 -12.91 22.04
CA MET A 225 0.52 -13.72 21.67
C MET A 225 -0.72 -13.34 22.49
N GLY A 226 -0.53 -13.02 23.77
CA GLY A 226 -1.55 -12.43 24.63
C GLY A 226 -2.02 -11.07 24.13
N GLU A 227 -1.11 -10.20 23.70
CA GLU A 227 -1.45 -8.88 23.14
C GLU A 227 -2.13 -8.98 21.77
N ILE A 228 -1.72 -9.92 20.91
CA ILE A 228 -2.43 -10.21 19.65
C ILE A 228 -3.85 -10.68 19.94
N ARG A 229 -4.02 -11.65 20.86
CA ARG A 229 -5.33 -12.21 21.21
C ARG A 229 -6.27 -11.18 21.82
N ASN A 230 -5.74 -10.27 22.64
CA ASN A 230 -6.54 -9.26 23.35
C ASN A 230 -6.73 -7.97 22.52
N GLY A 231 -6.02 -7.84 21.39
CA GLY A 231 -6.12 -6.69 20.49
C GLY A 231 -7.24 -6.83 19.44
N PRO A 232 -7.51 -5.75 18.67
CA PRO A 232 -8.48 -5.80 17.58
C PRO A 232 -8.06 -6.80 16.48
N GLN A 233 -9.03 -7.42 15.81
CA GLN A 233 -8.83 -8.41 14.73
C GLN A 233 -7.78 -9.50 15.08
N PRO A 234 -7.95 -10.23 16.20
CA PRO A 234 -6.93 -11.12 16.75
C PRO A 234 -6.65 -12.33 15.85
N ALA A 235 -7.62 -12.81 15.08
CA ALA A 235 -7.45 -13.94 14.18
C ALA A 235 -6.60 -13.55 12.97
N GLU A 236 -6.88 -12.39 12.38
CA GLU A 236 -6.15 -11.84 11.25
C GLU A 236 -4.71 -11.45 11.65
N ARG A 237 -4.52 -10.90 12.85
CA ARG A 237 -3.19 -10.62 13.42
C ARG A 237 -2.41 -11.91 13.69
N MET A 238 -3.08 -12.95 14.21
CA MET A 238 -2.45 -14.26 14.42
C MET A 238 -2.01 -14.88 13.10
N GLU A 239 -2.89 -14.87 12.10
CA GLU A 239 -2.62 -15.39 10.77
C GLU A 239 -1.42 -14.66 10.13
N ALA A 240 -1.45 -13.33 10.13
CA ALA A 240 -0.39 -12.52 9.54
C ALA A 240 0.96 -12.70 10.26
N GLU A 241 0.97 -12.84 11.59
CA GLU A 241 2.19 -13.11 12.39
C GLU A 241 2.74 -14.51 12.13
N LEU A 242 1.86 -15.52 12.06
CA LEU A 242 2.25 -16.90 11.72
C LEU A 242 2.83 -16.97 10.31
N PHE A 243 2.23 -16.30 9.32
CA PHE A 243 2.76 -16.25 7.96
C PHE A 243 4.11 -15.54 7.86
N GLY A 244 4.30 -14.44 8.60
CA GLY A 244 5.60 -13.76 8.67
C GLY A 244 6.71 -14.67 9.22
N ARG A 245 6.43 -15.39 10.31
CA ARG A 245 7.39 -16.33 10.93
C ARG A 245 7.66 -17.57 10.09
N LEU A 246 6.63 -18.18 9.51
CA LEU A 246 6.76 -19.36 8.66
C LEU A 246 7.54 -19.04 7.38
N HIS A 247 7.35 -17.86 6.79
CA HIS A 247 8.17 -17.42 5.67
C HIS A 247 9.65 -17.26 6.08
N GLY A 248 9.95 -16.89 7.33
CA GLY A 248 11.31 -16.93 7.88
C GLY A 248 11.87 -18.35 8.01
N LEU A 249 11.05 -19.34 8.38
CA LEU A 249 11.45 -20.73 8.61
C LEU A 249 11.72 -21.52 7.30
N TYR A 250 10.92 -21.33 6.26
CA TYR A 250 11.17 -21.95 4.94
C TYR A 250 12.53 -21.52 4.31
N GLN A 251 13.11 -20.41 4.79
CA GLN A 251 14.44 -19.94 4.37
C GLN A 251 15.59 -20.64 5.11
N ALA A 252 15.35 -21.16 6.32
CA ALA A 252 16.34 -21.90 7.10
C ALA A 252 16.54 -23.33 6.58
N GLU A 253 15.48 -23.97 6.07
CA GLU A 253 15.54 -25.36 5.55
C GLU A 253 16.00 -25.47 4.10
N SER A 254 16.06 -24.37 3.33
CA SER A 254 16.41 -24.36 1.90
C SER A 254 17.85 -23.91 1.60
N SER A 255 18.71 -23.81 2.62
CA SER A 255 20.15 -23.53 2.45
C SER A 255 20.93 -24.85 2.47
N PRO A 256 21.63 -25.24 1.38
CA PRO A 256 22.55 -26.37 1.44
C PRO A 256 23.77 -26.01 2.31
N PRO A 257 24.45 -27.01 2.92
CA PRO A 257 25.66 -26.78 3.72
C PRO A 257 26.81 -26.18 2.91
#